data_AF-A0A2V6HWU2-F1
#
_entry.id   AF-A0A2V6HWU2-F1
#
_cell.length_a   1.000
_cell.length_b   1.000
_cell.length_c   1.000
_cell.angle_alpha   90.00
_cell.angle_beta   90.00
_cell.angle_gamma   90.00
#
_symmetry.space_group_name_H-M   'P 1'
#
loop_
_entity.id
_entity.type
_entity.pdbx_description
1 polymer ?
#
loop_
_entity_poly.entity_id
_entity_poly.type
_entity_poly.pdbx_seq_one_letter_code
_entity_poly.pdbx_strand_id
1 'polypeptide(L)'
;ASNAYGNSVGRLVRLAVIILFIYAGLLGLTGLGFKIVPGGFLPTQDRGYAIVFAQLPDASSLDRTQAVVDKISKIAHETPGILNTVEFAGFNLFGG
;
A
#
# COMPACT_ATOMS: atom_id res chain seq x y z
N ALA A 1 33.79 5.14 37.21
CA ALA A 1 32.62 5.51 36.39
C ALA A 1 32.41 7.04 36.34
N SER A 2 32.29 7.74 37.48
CA SER A 2 32.00 9.20 37.51
C SER A 2 32.99 10.09 36.75
N ASN A 3 34.31 9.83 36.88
CA ASN A 3 35.34 10.62 36.21
C ASN A 3 35.36 10.46 34.68
N ALA A 4 35.01 9.27 34.17
CA ALA A 4 34.95 8.99 32.74
C ALA A 4 33.74 9.68 32.09
N TYR A 5 32.60 9.69 32.79
CA TYR A 5 31.40 10.42 32.37
C TYR A 5 31.67 11.94 32.33
N GLY A 6 32.23 12.50 33.40
CA GLY A 6 32.55 13.94 33.48
C GLY A 6 33.53 14.41 32.39
N ASN A 7 34.58 13.63 32.11
CA ASN A 7 35.51 13.96 31.02
C ASN A 7 34.88 13.87 29.64
N SER A 8 33.95 12.92 29.44
CA SER A 8 33.23 12.76 28.17
C SER A 8 32.28 13.93 27.94
N VAL A 9 31.50 14.30 28.96
CA VAL A 9 30.59 15.45 28.91
C VAL A 9 31.37 16.76 28.71
N GLY A 10 32.48 16.96 29.44
CA GLY A 10 33.31 18.16 29.29
C GLY A 10 33.92 18.32 27.89
N ARG A 11 34.30 17.22 27.24
CA ARG A 11 34.75 17.23 25.83
C ARG A 11 33.60 17.56 24.87
N LEU A 12 32.42 16.97 25.10
CA LEU A 12 31.25 17.23 24.26
C LEU A 12 30.81 18.71 24.36
N VAL A 13 30.81 19.30 25.55
CA VAL A 13 30.51 20.73 25.74
C VAL A 13 31.48 21.62 24.97
N ARG A 14 32.77 21.25 24.94
CA ARG A 14 33.78 22.02 24.18
C ARG A 14 33.60 21.91 22.66
N LEU A 15 32.93 20.86 22.18
CA LEU A 15 32.59 20.62 20.78
C LEU A 15 31.11 20.88 20.47
N ALA A 16 30.42 21.66 21.33
CA ALA A 16 28.97 21.85 21.26
C ALA A 16 28.46 22.27 19.87
N VAL A 17 29.20 23.13 19.16
CA VAL A 17 28.84 23.55 17.79
C VAL A 17 28.83 22.38 16.82
N ILE A 18 29.85 21.50 16.88
CA ILE A 18 29.95 20.32 16.01
C ILE A 18 28.82 19.33 16.33
N ILE A 19 28.52 19.13 17.61
CA ILE A 19 27.44 18.26 18.06
C ILE A 19 26.08 18.80 17.60
N LEU A 20 25.89 20.12 17.62
CA LEU A 20 24.66 20.75 17.14
C LEU A 20 24.45 20.51 15.65
N PHE A 21 25.50 20.59 14.82
CA PHE A 21 25.41 20.26 13.40
C PHE A 21 25.09 18.78 13.16
N ILE A 22 25.71 17.87 13.93
CA ILE A 22 25.40 16.44 13.85
C ILE A 22 23.93 16.21 14.22
N TYR A 23 23.44 16.83 15.30
CA TYR A 23 22.06 16.73 15.73
C TYR A 23 21.08 17.26 14.67
N ALA A 24 21.37 18.43 14.09
CA ALA A 24 20.58 18.98 12.99
C ALA A 24 20.58 18.07 11.76
N GLY A 25 21.71 17.43 11.45
CA GLY A 25 21.82 16.42 10.40
C GLY A 25 20.95 15.20 10.66
N LEU A 26 20.93 14.68 11.89
CA LEU A 26 20.07 13.57 12.28
C LEU A 26 18.58 13.92 12.18
N LEU A 27 18.18 15.14 12.57
CA LEU A 27 16.83 15.64 12.37
C LEU A 27 16.47 15.75 10.88
N GLY A 28 17.40 16.24 10.05
CA GLY A 28 17.24 16.30 8.61
C GLY A 28 17.05 14.92 7.97
N LEU A 29 17.86 13.94 8.36
CA LEU A 29 17.73 12.55 7.92
C LEU A 29 16.40 11.93 8.35
N THR A 30 15.97 12.22 9.58
CA THR A 30 14.66 11.79 10.09
C THR A 30 13.54 12.37 9.23
N GLY A 31 13.55 13.68 8.98
CA GLY A 31 12.57 14.35 8.12
C GLY A 31 12.57 13.84 6.68
N LEU A 32 13.74 13.50 6.14
CA LEU A 32 13.86 12.85 4.83
C LEU A 32 13.24 11.44 4.84
N GLY A 33 13.49 10.66 5.90
CA GLY A 33 12.88 9.34 6.08
C GLY A 33 11.35 9.40 6.05
N PHE A 34 10.75 10.38 6.73
CA PHE A 34 9.30 10.61 6.68
C PHE A 34 8.77 10.98 5.29
N LYS A 35 9.58 11.56 4.40
CA LYS A 35 9.18 11.82 3.00
C LYS A 35 9.32 10.61 2.09
N ILE A 36 10.33 9.77 2.33
CA ILE A 36 10.64 8.61 1.49
C ILE A 36 9.69 7.45 1.80
N VAL A 37 9.34 7.25 3.08
CA VAL A 37 8.44 6.17 3.49
C VAL A 37 7.03 6.47 2.97
N PRO A 38 6.50 5.67 2.02
CA PRO A 38 5.15 5.84 1.54
C PRO A 38 4.17 5.62 2.70
N GLY A 39 3.28 6.57 2.93
CA GLY A 39 2.21 6.44 3.92
C GLY A 39 1.20 5.39 3.45
N GLY A 40 1.40 4.13 3.84
CA GLY A 40 0.47 3.04 3.60
C GLY A 40 -0.21 2.63 4.90
N PHE A 41 -1.53 2.86 5.03
CA PHE A 41 -2.30 2.44 6.21
C PHE A 41 -2.39 0.92 6.31
N LEU A 42 -2.42 0.22 5.18
CA LEU A 42 -2.40 -1.24 5.09
C LEU A 42 -1.60 -1.66 3.84
N PRO A 43 -0.62 -2.56 3.95
CA PRO A 43 -0.03 -3.17 2.75
C PRO A 43 -1.14 -3.93 2.01
N THR A 44 -1.15 -3.86 0.69
CA THR A 44 -2.04 -4.69 -0.14
C THR A 44 -1.67 -6.15 0.11
N GLN A 45 -2.42 -6.81 0.99
CA GLN A 45 -2.23 -8.24 1.23
C GLN A 45 -2.78 -9.00 0.04
N ASP A 46 -1.97 -9.94 -0.46
CA ASP A 46 -2.47 -10.98 -1.33
C ASP A 46 -3.41 -11.88 -0.52
N ARG A 47 -4.71 -11.79 -0.84
CA ARG A 47 -5.75 -12.59 -0.20
C ARG A 47 -6.04 -13.89 -0.95
N GLY A 48 -5.31 -14.16 -2.04
CA GLY A 48 -5.53 -15.34 -2.88
C GLY A 48 -6.81 -15.30 -3.71
N TYR A 49 -7.45 -14.13 -3.85
CA TYR A 49 -8.60 -13.94 -4.73
C TYR A 49 -8.54 -12.57 -5.42
N ALA A 50 -9.08 -12.53 -6.64
CA ALA A 50 -9.25 -11.30 -7.41
C ALA A 50 -10.74 -11.00 -7.58
N ILE A 51 -11.10 -9.72 -7.48
CA ILE A 51 -12.45 -9.23 -7.78
C ILE A 51 -12.39 -8.52 -9.12
N VAL A 52 -13.22 -8.95 -10.06
CA VAL A 52 -13.35 -8.35 -11.40
C VAL A 52 -14.75 -7.79 -11.52
N PHE A 53 -14.86 -6.52 -11.95
CA PHE A 53 -16.13 -5.85 -12.18
C PHE A 53 -16.19 -5.33 -13.61
N ALA A 54 -17.31 -5.58 -14.29
CA ALA A 54 -17.58 -5.09 -15.63
C ALA A 54 -18.84 -4.22 -15.61
N GLN A 55 -18.66 -2.94 -15.91
CA GLN A 55 -19.78 -2.00 -16.04
C GLN A 55 -20.13 -1.81 -17.50
N LEU A 56 -21.38 -2.12 -17.85
CA LEU A 56 -21.92 -1.87 -19.19
C LEU A 56 -22.64 -0.50 -19.22
N PRO A 57 -22.84 0.08 -20.41
CA PRO A 57 -23.65 1.30 -20.56
C PRO A 57 -25.08 1.12 -20.03
N ASP A 58 -25.68 2.23 -19.61
CA ASP A 58 -27.07 2.28 -19.14
C ASP A 58 -28.03 1.65 -20.17
N ALA A 59 -29.10 1.03 -19.67
CA ALA A 59 -30.09 0.29 -20.46
C ALA A 59 -29.56 -0.96 -21.22
N SER A 60 -28.38 -1.47 -20.87
CA SER A 60 -27.96 -2.81 -21.32
C SER A 60 -28.90 -3.89 -20.77
N SER A 61 -29.33 -4.82 -21.62
CA SER A 61 -30.17 -5.94 -21.18
C SER A 61 -29.41 -6.90 -20.25
N LEU A 62 -30.16 -7.68 -19.47
CA LEU A 62 -29.58 -8.75 -18.65
C LEU A 62 -28.80 -9.74 -19.52
N ASP A 63 -29.32 -10.12 -20.68
CA ASP A 63 -28.66 -11.01 -21.64
C ASP A 63 -27.32 -10.45 -22.13
N ARG A 64 -27.22 -9.14 -22.35
CA ARG A 64 -25.97 -8.46 -22.74
C ARG A 64 -24.94 -8.49 -21.62
N THR A 65 -25.39 -8.30 -20.38
CA THR A 65 -24.52 -8.36 -19.20
C THR A 65 -24.05 -9.79 -18.95
N GLN A 66 -24.94 -10.77 -19.06
CA GLN A 66 -24.61 -12.19 -18.93
C GLN A 66 -23.57 -12.62 -19.98
N ALA A 67 -23.74 -12.24 -21.25
CA ALA A 67 -22.78 -12.58 -22.30
C ALA A 67 -21.37 -12.03 -22.04
N VAL A 68 -21.26 -10.87 -21.37
CA VAL A 68 -19.96 -10.30 -20.95
C VAL A 68 -19.38 -11.08 -19.77
N VAL A 69 -20.20 -11.41 -18.78
CA VAL A 69 -19.79 -12.23 -17.62
C VAL A 69 -19.31 -13.61 -18.07
N ASP A 70 -20.04 -14.28 -18.96
CA ASP A 70 -19.66 -15.58 -19.52
C ASP A 70 -18.31 -15.51 -20.24
N LYS A 71 -18.06 -14.43 -20.99
CA LYS A 71 -16.79 -14.23 -21.67
C LYS A 71 -15.64 -14.04 -20.68
N ILE A 72 -15.85 -13.28 -19.61
CA ILE A 72 -14.86 -13.07 -18.55
C ILE A 72 -14.58 -14.38 -17.82
N SER A 73 -15.63 -15.14 -17.49
CA SER A 73 -15.51 -16.45 -16.85
C SER A 73 -14.70 -17.44 -17.68
N LYS A 74 -14.98 -17.52 -18.98
CA LYS A 74 -14.23 -18.38 -19.90
C LYS A 74 -12.72 -18.06 -19.87
N ILE A 75 -12.37 -16.77 -19.93
CA ILE A 75 -10.97 -16.33 -19.87
C ILE A 75 -10.35 -16.68 -18.50
N ALA A 76 -11.10 -16.50 -17.41
CA ALA A 76 -10.64 -16.84 -16.08
C ALA A 76 -10.38 -18.35 -15.93
N HIS A 77 -11.26 -19.21 -16.46
CA HIS A 77 -11.05 -20.67 -16.44
C HIS A 77 -9.87 -21.13 -17.30
N GLU A 78 -9.57 -20.43 -18.40
CA GLU A 78 -8.39 -20.71 -19.22
C GLU A 78 -7.09 -20.18 -18.59
N THR A 79 -7.17 -19.34 -17.54
CA THR A 79 -6.01 -18.75 -16.87
C THR A 79 -5.42 -19.71 -15.82
N PRO A 80 -4.14 -20.11 -15.92
CA PRO A 80 -3.51 -20.98 -14.94
C PRO A 80 -3.50 -20.36 -13.53
N GLY A 81 -3.85 -21.16 -12.51
CA GLY A 81 -3.85 -20.74 -11.11
C GLY A 81 -5.20 -20.30 -10.56
N ILE A 82 -6.25 -20.26 -11.39
CA ILE A 82 -7.62 -20.00 -10.94
C ILE A 82 -8.28 -21.33 -10.55
N LEU A 83 -8.67 -21.46 -9.26
CA LEU A 83 -9.33 -22.66 -8.74
C LEU A 83 -10.84 -22.62 -8.97
N ASN A 84 -11.47 -21.49 -8.65
CA ASN A 84 -12.92 -21.29 -8.73
C ASN A 84 -13.23 -19.86 -9.15
N THR A 85 -14.32 -19.68 -9.88
CA THR A 85 -14.90 -18.39 -10.27
C THR A 85 -16.30 -18.29 -9.67
N VAL A 86 -16.71 -17.09 -9.27
CA VAL A 86 -18.08 -16.79 -8.84
C VAL A 86 -18.58 -15.63 -9.67
N GLU A 87 -19.75 -15.80 -10.28
CA GLU A 87 -20.27 -14.92 -11.31
C GLU A 87 -21.61 -14.32 -10.88
N PHE A 88 -21.76 -13.00 -11.09
CA PHE A 88 -23.00 -12.29 -10.82
C PHE A 88 -23.32 -11.37 -12.00
N ALA A 89 -24.32 -11.73 -12.80
CA ALA A 89 -24.85 -10.84 -13.84
C ALA A 89 -25.97 -9.96 -13.28
N GLY A 90 -25.95 -8.67 -13.62
CA GLY A 90 -26.99 -7.72 -13.18
C GLY A 90 -26.82 -7.19 -11.74
N PHE A 91 -25.72 -7.51 -11.06
CA PHE A 91 -25.42 -6.98 -9.73
C PHE A 91 -24.70 -5.62 -9.83
N ASN A 92 -25.21 -4.61 -9.13
CA ASN A 92 -24.61 -3.28 -9.06
C ASN A 92 -23.97 -3.06 -7.68
N LEU A 93 -22.64 -2.90 -7.64
CA LEU A 93 -21.89 -2.68 -6.39
C LEU A 93 -22.15 -1.31 -5.75
N PHE A 94 -22.67 -0.34 -6.51
CA PHE A 94 -22.85 1.04 -6.07
C PHE A 94 -24.33 1.47 -5.97
N GLY A 95 -25.26 0.57 -6.28
CA GLY A 95 -26.69 0.87 -6.36
C GLY A 95 -27.51 -0.22 -5.70
N GLY A 96 -27.98 0.07 -4.48
CA GLY A 96 -29.22 -0.47 -3.94
C GLY A 96 -30.37 0.47 -4.29
#